data_AF-A0A0C2ZDY3-F1
#
_entry.id   AF-A0A0C2ZDY3-F1
#
_cell.length_a   1.000
_cell.length_b   1.000
_cell.length_c   1.000
_cell.angle_alpha   90.00
_cell.angle_beta   90.00
_cell.angle_gamma   90.00
#
_symmetry.space_group_name_H-M   'P 1'
#
loop_
_entity.id
_entity.type
_entity.pdbx_description
1 polymer ?
#
loop_
_entity_poly.entity_id
_entity_poly.type
_entity_poly.pdbx_seq_one_letter_code
_entity_poly.pdbx_strand_id
1 'polypeptide(L)'
;MGINKQILKLLLAEEDYKPINGEFLCIGKQTVNVSQSDLENLFINRAGYSYLKNLYDNNIFDISTRHSNNTIYDHDLLKCISDSAHYNCLDRSDYEGANIIQDMNEIIKNDYVGKFDFIYDGGCLDNVFDPVTFLINSNKMLKPGGRIAHLNVAGSTLGAYLMLSPEWFF
;
A
#
# COMPACT_ATOMS: atom_id res chain seq x y z
N MET A 1 -5.78 -5.67 -6.77
CA MET A 1 -5.51 -5.04 -5.46
C MET A 1 -6.10 -3.64 -5.47
N GLY A 2 -6.45 -3.10 -4.31
CA GLY A 2 -6.95 -1.72 -4.28
C GLY A 2 -7.39 -1.24 -2.90
N ILE A 3 -7.25 0.07 -2.70
CA ILE A 3 -7.64 0.76 -1.48
C ILE A 3 -9.09 1.19 -1.61
N ASN A 4 -9.98 0.60 -0.80
CA ASN A 4 -11.36 1.05 -0.69
C ASN A 4 -11.52 2.05 0.47
N LYS A 5 -12.73 2.64 0.60
CA LYS A 5 -13.02 3.66 1.62
C LYS A 5 -12.72 3.20 3.06
N GLN A 6 -12.96 1.94 3.41
CA GLN A 6 -12.73 1.46 4.77
C GLN A 6 -11.23 1.25 5.05
N ILE A 7 -10.51 0.75 4.05
CA ILE A 7 -9.04 0.65 4.10
C ILE A 7 -8.42 2.03 4.27
N LEU A 8 -8.87 3.02 3.49
CA LEU A 8 -8.39 4.39 3.62
C LEU A 8 -8.66 4.95 5.02
N LYS A 9 -9.85 4.71 5.60
CA LYS A 9 -10.14 5.13 6.97
C LYS A 9 -9.20 4.47 7.99
N LEU A 10 -8.82 3.22 7.79
CA LEU A 10 -7.83 2.54 8.63
C LEU A 10 -6.46 3.22 8.53
N LEU A 11 -5.99 3.54 7.32
CA LEU A 11 -4.72 4.25 7.12
C LEU A 11 -4.73 5.65 7.74
N LEU A 12 -5.84 6.38 7.63
CA LEU A 12 -6.01 7.67 8.27
C LEU A 12 -6.03 7.57 9.80
N ALA A 13 -6.66 6.52 10.36
CA ALA A 13 -6.62 6.28 11.79
C ALA A 13 -5.23 5.91 12.28
N GLU A 14 -4.47 5.14 11.48
CA GLU A 14 -3.08 4.81 11.79
C GLU A 14 -2.17 6.05 11.77
N GLU A 15 -2.35 6.93 10.77
CA GLU A 15 -1.67 8.24 10.70
C GLU A 15 -1.97 9.09 11.94
N ASP A 16 -3.24 9.18 12.35
CA ASP A 16 -3.67 9.95 13.53
C ASP A 16 -3.12 9.38 14.85
N TYR A 17 -2.96 8.05 14.93
CA TYR A 17 -2.43 7.37 16.11
C TYR A 17 -0.91 7.50 16.22
N LYS A 18 -0.20 7.19 15.13
CA LYS A 18 1.25 7.33 15.02
C LYS A 18 1.59 7.68 13.56
N PRO A 19 2.11 8.90 13.29
CA PRO A 19 2.36 9.37 11.94
C PRO A 19 3.15 8.39 11.07
N ILE A 20 2.69 8.18 9.85
CA ILE A 20 3.36 7.46 8.77
C ILE A 20 4.37 8.42 8.18
N ASN A 21 5.66 8.16 8.34
CA ASN A 21 6.73 9.02 7.88
C ASN A 21 7.92 8.20 7.36
N GLY A 22 8.85 8.86 6.68
CA GLY A 22 10.06 8.21 6.17
C GLY A 22 9.77 7.33 4.95
N GLU A 23 10.48 6.23 4.81
CA GLU A 23 10.38 5.35 3.65
C GLU A 23 9.13 4.47 3.74
N PHE A 24 8.16 4.74 2.86
CA PHE A 24 6.93 3.96 2.72
C PHE A 24 7.08 2.97 1.56
N LEU A 25 6.78 1.70 1.79
CA LEU A 25 6.72 0.70 0.76
C LEU A 25 5.29 0.21 0.54
N CYS A 26 4.79 0.36 -0.68
CA CYS A 26 3.62 -0.35 -1.16
C CYS A 26 4.09 -1.65 -1.83
N ILE A 27 3.66 -2.81 -1.34
CA ILE A 27 3.87 -4.08 -2.03
C ILE A 27 2.67 -4.29 -2.96
N GLY A 28 2.94 -4.26 -4.26
CA GLY A 28 1.94 -4.20 -5.32
C GLY A 28 1.26 -2.84 -5.40
N LYS A 29 1.13 -2.32 -6.63
CA LYS A 29 0.45 -1.03 -6.84
C LYS A 29 -1.04 -1.14 -6.55
N GLN A 30 -1.62 -0.07 -6.01
CA GLN A 30 -3.02 -0.09 -5.56
C GLN A 30 -3.90 0.80 -6.42
N THR A 31 -5.01 0.25 -6.93
CA THR A 31 -6.09 1.10 -7.45
C THR A 31 -6.79 1.79 -6.29
N VAL A 32 -6.94 3.12 -6.33
CA VAL A 32 -7.69 3.89 -5.33
C VAL A 32 -9.19 3.80 -5.64
N ASN A 33 -9.85 2.77 -5.11
CA ASN A 33 -11.29 2.50 -5.29
C ASN A 33 -12.14 3.33 -4.32
N VAL A 34 -11.99 4.65 -4.34
CA VAL A 34 -12.74 5.60 -3.52
C VAL A 34 -13.26 6.72 -4.41
N SER A 35 -14.53 7.10 -4.25
CA SER A 35 -15.12 8.18 -5.03
C SER A 35 -14.48 9.53 -4.69
N GLN A 36 -14.46 10.47 -5.63
CA GLN A 36 -13.98 11.83 -5.39
C GLN A 36 -14.69 12.48 -4.19
N SER A 37 -16.02 12.37 -4.12
CA SER A 37 -16.79 12.96 -3.02
C SER A 37 -16.44 12.33 -1.67
N ASP A 38 -16.18 11.03 -1.62
CA ASP A 38 -15.71 10.37 -0.39
C ASP A 38 -14.31 10.81 0.00
N LEU A 39 -13.39 10.95 -0.96
CA LEU A 39 -12.04 11.46 -0.70
C LEU A 39 -12.10 12.90 -0.19
N GLU A 40 -12.84 13.78 -0.86
CA GLU A 40 -13.02 15.17 -0.42
C GLU A 40 -13.58 15.24 1.00
N ASN A 41 -14.60 14.43 1.33
CA ASN A 41 -15.16 14.37 2.67
C ASN A 41 -14.17 13.85 3.73
N LEU A 42 -13.33 12.87 3.39
CA LEU A 42 -12.34 12.32 4.32
C LEU A 42 -11.16 13.29 4.56
N PHE A 43 -10.82 14.09 3.55
CA PHE A 43 -9.68 15.00 3.60
C PHE A 43 -10.04 16.45 3.93
N ILE A 44 -11.30 16.90 3.89
CA ILE A 44 -11.70 18.32 4.04
C ILE A 44 -11.03 19.07 5.22
N ASN A 45 -10.76 18.37 6.33
CA ASN A 45 -10.12 18.92 7.53
C ASN A 45 -8.67 18.44 7.73
N ARG A 46 -8.03 17.91 6.69
CA ARG A 46 -6.67 17.36 6.70
C ARG A 46 -5.75 18.16 5.78
N ALA A 47 -4.46 18.16 6.09
CA ALA A 47 -3.45 18.93 5.35
C ALA A 47 -3.40 18.59 3.84
N GLY A 48 -3.60 17.32 3.48
CA GLY A 48 -3.58 16.86 2.10
C GLY A 48 -4.75 17.31 1.22
N TYR A 49 -5.78 17.99 1.75
CA TYR A 49 -6.97 18.37 0.99
C TYR A 49 -6.66 19.26 -0.21
N SER A 50 -5.77 20.23 -0.05
CA SER A 50 -5.40 21.16 -1.12
C SER A 50 -4.69 20.45 -2.27
N TYR A 51 -3.83 19.47 -1.95
CA TYR A 51 -3.18 18.61 -2.95
C TYR A 51 -4.20 17.73 -3.66
N LEU A 52 -5.11 17.08 -2.93
CA LEU A 52 -6.20 16.28 -3.50
C LEU A 52 -7.05 17.08 -4.50
N LYS A 53 -7.48 18.29 -4.09
CA LYS A 53 -8.22 19.23 -4.95
C LYS A 53 -7.50 19.50 -6.25
N ASN A 54 -6.19 19.79 -6.16
CA ASN A 54 -5.36 20.08 -7.32
C ASN A 54 -5.30 18.92 -8.32
N LEU A 55 -5.24 17.67 -7.85
CA LEU A 55 -5.25 16.49 -8.71
C LEU A 55 -6.53 16.43 -9.55
N TYR A 56 -7.69 16.61 -8.92
CA TYR A 56 -8.99 16.58 -9.61
C TYR A 56 -9.18 17.77 -10.55
N ASP A 57 -8.83 18.98 -10.11
CA ASP A 57 -8.95 20.20 -10.93
C ASP A 57 -8.11 20.11 -12.22
N ASN A 58 -7.00 19.35 -12.19
CA ASN A 58 -6.09 19.16 -13.33
C ASN A 58 -6.25 17.79 -14.03
N ASN A 59 -7.24 16.98 -13.65
CA ASN A 59 -7.48 15.62 -14.19
C ASN A 59 -6.24 14.70 -14.11
N ILE A 60 -5.50 14.76 -13.01
CA ILE A 60 -4.36 13.90 -12.74
C ILE A 60 -4.89 12.57 -12.19
N PHE A 61 -5.06 11.59 -13.08
CA PHE A 61 -5.63 10.28 -12.76
C PHE A 61 -4.67 9.13 -13.06
N ASP A 62 -4.88 8.05 -12.32
CA ASP A 62 -4.20 6.78 -12.51
C ASP A 62 -4.54 6.19 -13.88
N ILE A 63 -3.53 5.97 -14.71
CA ILE A 63 -3.66 5.24 -15.97
C ILE A 63 -2.84 3.94 -15.96
N SER A 64 -2.21 3.63 -14.83
CA SER A 64 -1.30 2.50 -14.67
C SER A 64 -2.00 1.25 -14.16
N THR A 65 -2.91 1.38 -13.19
CA THR A 65 -3.55 0.19 -12.61
C THR A 65 -4.73 -0.30 -13.43
N ARG A 66 -4.88 -1.63 -13.51
CA ARG A 66 -5.91 -2.29 -14.33
C ARG A 66 -7.36 -1.81 -14.09
N HIS A 67 -7.68 -1.43 -12.86
CA HIS A 67 -9.05 -1.10 -12.43
C HIS A 67 -9.29 0.39 -12.21
N SER A 68 -8.35 1.25 -12.60
CA SER A 68 -8.54 2.70 -12.50
C SER A 68 -9.78 3.16 -13.27
N ASN A 69 -10.51 4.13 -12.68
CA ASN A 69 -11.70 4.72 -13.26
C ASN A 69 -11.82 6.20 -12.85
N ASN A 70 -11.00 7.07 -13.45
CA ASN A 70 -10.85 8.48 -13.04
C ASN A 70 -10.52 8.63 -11.54
N THR A 71 -9.70 7.70 -11.05
CA THR A 71 -9.21 7.66 -9.66
C THR A 71 -7.78 8.19 -9.62
N ILE A 72 -7.35 8.75 -8.49
CA ILE A 72 -5.96 9.21 -8.30
C ILE A 72 -5.00 8.03 -8.15
N TYR A 73 -3.69 8.28 -8.31
CA TYR A 73 -2.66 7.28 -7.99
C TYR A 73 -2.59 7.01 -6.48
N ASP A 74 -2.09 5.83 -6.12
CA ASP A 74 -1.82 5.45 -4.73
C ASP A 74 -0.70 6.27 -4.09
N HIS A 75 0.34 6.65 -4.84
CA HIS A 75 1.36 7.57 -4.34
C HIS A 75 0.80 8.98 -4.06
N ASP A 76 -0.19 9.42 -4.84
CA ASP A 76 -0.87 10.69 -4.63
C ASP A 76 -1.77 10.63 -3.41
N LEU A 77 -2.46 9.50 -3.23
CA LEU A 77 -3.21 9.23 -2.01
C LEU A 77 -2.29 9.23 -0.78
N LEU A 78 -1.12 8.57 -0.84
CA LEU A 78 -0.16 8.59 0.26
C LEU A 78 0.26 10.02 0.58
N LYS A 79 0.57 10.84 -0.43
CA LYS A 79 0.93 12.24 -0.23
C LYS A 79 -0.20 13.06 0.39
N CYS A 80 -1.46 12.72 0.11
CA CYS A 80 -2.60 13.31 0.82
C CYS A 80 -2.65 12.90 2.30
N ILE A 81 -2.27 11.65 2.61
CA ILE A 81 -2.26 11.10 3.98
C ILE A 81 -1.10 11.69 4.79
N SER A 82 0.12 11.63 4.25
CA SER A 82 1.33 12.13 4.89
C SER A 82 2.31 12.71 3.88
N ASP A 83 2.60 14.00 4.01
CA ASP A 83 3.60 14.71 3.20
C ASP A 83 5.05 14.35 3.60
N SER A 84 5.22 13.67 4.74
CA SER A 84 6.52 13.24 5.26
C SER A 84 6.90 11.81 4.89
N ALA A 85 6.03 11.10 4.17
CA ALA A 85 6.25 9.74 3.69
C ALA A 85 6.77 9.75 2.23
N HIS A 86 7.77 8.92 1.96
CA HIS A 86 8.38 8.74 0.64
C HIS A 86 7.92 7.43 0.03
N TYR A 87 7.06 7.54 -0.99
CA TYR A 87 6.46 6.39 -1.65
C TYR A 87 7.49 5.58 -2.46
N ASN A 88 7.53 4.28 -2.21
CA ASN A 88 8.13 3.26 -3.06
C ASN A 88 7.10 2.17 -3.35
N CYS A 89 7.22 1.52 -4.50
CA CYS A 89 6.39 0.39 -4.91
C CYS A 89 7.27 -0.80 -5.31
N LEU A 90 6.99 -1.96 -4.71
CA LEU A 90 7.64 -3.23 -5.01
C LEU A 90 6.66 -4.16 -5.72
N ASP A 91 7.12 -4.75 -6.82
CA ASP A 91 6.41 -5.83 -7.51
C ASP A 91 7.42 -6.76 -8.20
N ARG A 92 6.97 -7.94 -8.63
CA ARG A 92 7.81 -8.91 -9.38
C ARG A 92 8.17 -8.42 -10.78
N SER A 93 7.45 -7.42 -11.31
CA SER A 93 7.73 -6.77 -12.60
C SER A 93 7.30 -5.31 -12.59
N ASP A 94 7.76 -4.55 -13.59
CA ASP A 94 7.54 -3.11 -13.73
C ASP A 94 6.25 -2.75 -14.49
N TYR A 95 5.35 -3.71 -14.72
CA TYR A 95 4.22 -3.54 -15.65
C TYR A 95 3.22 -2.44 -15.24
N GLU A 96 3.08 -2.16 -13.94
CA GLU A 96 2.29 -1.02 -13.40
C GLU A 96 3.18 0.13 -12.89
N GLY A 97 4.48 0.10 -13.20
CA GLY A 97 5.45 1.14 -12.84
C GLY A 97 6.00 1.04 -11.42
N ALA A 98 6.19 -0.18 -10.89
CA ALA A 98 6.91 -0.39 -9.65
C ALA A 98 8.39 0.05 -9.80
N ASN A 99 8.93 0.78 -8.83
CA ASN A 99 10.33 1.24 -8.85
C ASN A 99 11.29 0.22 -8.21
N ILE A 100 10.77 -0.79 -7.51
CA ILE A 100 11.53 -1.89 -6.93
C ILE A 100 11.07 -3.20 -7.56
N ILE A 101 11.96 -3.85 -8.31
CA ILE A 101 11.66 -5.13 -8.96
C ILE A 101 12.24 -6.29 -8.14
N GLN A 102 11.33 -7.00 -7.47
CA GLN A 102 11.62 -8.10 -6.57
C GLN A 102 10.43 -9.08 -6.54
N ASP A 103 10.71 -10.36 -6.80
CA ASP A 103 9.76 -11.42 -6.50
C ASP A 103 9.76 -11.71 -4.99
N MET A 104 8.60 -11.65 -4.36
CA MET A 104 8.45 -11.90 -2.92
C MET A 104 8.43 -13.39 -2.57
N ASN A 105 8.43 -14.29 -3.56
CA ASN A 105 8.73 -15.71 -3.37
C ASN A 105 10.23 -15.99 -3.23
N GLU A 106 11.09 -15.01 -3.54
CA GLU A 106 12.55 -15.13 -3.47
C GLU A 106 13.11 -14.34 -2.28
N ILE A 107 14.30 -14.72 -1.80
CA ILE A 107 14.96 -14.00 -0.70
C ILE A 107 15.15 -12.52 -1.08
N ILE A 108 14.78 -11.62 -0.17
CA ILE A 108 14.94 -10.19 -0.37
C ILE A 108 16.42 -9.79 -0.56
N LYS A 109 16.69 -8.90 -1.51
CA LYS A 109 18.02 -8.32 -1.74
C LYS A 109 18.47 -7.52 -0.50
N ASN A 110 19.76 -7.61 -0.18
CA ASN A 110 20.34 -6.94 0.99
C ASN A 110 20.13 -5.42 0.99
N ASP A 111 20.06 -4.78 -0.18
CA ASP A 111 19.83 -3.34 -0.34
C ASP A 111 18.49 -2.85 0.23
N TYR A 112 17.55 -3.76 0.49
CA TYR A 112 16.23 -3.45 1.04
C TYR A 112 16.07 -3.84 2.51
N VAL A 113 17.06 -4.53 3.11
CA VAL A 113 17.00 -4.93 4.51
C VAL A 113 17.07 -3.69 5.40
N GLY A 114 16.12 -3.54 6.32
CA GLY A 114 16.05 -2.41 7.24
C GLY A 114 15.88 -1.06 6.56
N LYS A 115 15.18 -1.01 5.40
CA LYS A 115 15.05 0.22 4.60
C LYS A 115 13.77 0.99 4.91
N PHE A 116 12.68 0.32 5.25
CA PHE A 116 11.35 0.93 5.29
C PHE A 116 10.85 1.20 6.70
N ASP A 117 10.20 2.34 6.87
CA ASP A 117 9.57 2.79 8.12
C ASP A 117 8.10 2.32 8.19
N PHE A 118 7.44 2.21 7.03
CA PHE A 118 6.10 1.68 6.90
C PHE A 118 5.97 0.81 5.65
N ILE A 119 5.39 -0.37 5.78
CA ILE A 119 5.04 -1.25 4.65
C ILE A 119 3.51 -1.40 4.60
N TYR A 120 2.96 -1.27 3.41
CA TYR A 120 1.56 -1.56 3.10
C TYR A 120 1.50 -2.73 2.12
N ASP A 121 0.81 -3.79 2.50
CA ASP A 121 0.53 -4.95 1.66
C ASP A 121 -0.98 -5.06 1.47
N GLY A 122 -1.44 -4.72 0.26
CA GLY A 122 -2.87 -4.58 -0.09
C GLY A 122 -3.43 -5.74 -0.90
N GLY A 123 -2.98 -6.97 -0.65
CA GLY A 123 -3.40 -8.16 -1.39
C GLY A 123 -2.31 -8.73 -2.30
N CYS A 124 -1.04 -8.64 -1.91
CA CYS A 124 0.03 -9.41 -2.55
C CYS A 124 0.27 -10.73 -1.83
N LEU A 125 0.30 -10.73 -0.49
CA LEU A 125 0.56 -11.94 0.31
C LEU A 125 -0.45 -13.06 0.01
N ASP A 126 -1.69 -12.72 -0.29
CA ASP A 126 -2.75 -13.68 -0.63
C ASP A 126 -2.73 -14.17 -2.08
N ASN A 127 -1.77 -13.69 -2.88
CA ASN A 127 -1.58 -14.04 -4.29
C ASN A 127 -0.18 -14.61 -4.61
N VAL A 128 0.67 -14.82 -3.59
CA VAL A 128 1.99 -15.48 -3.75
C VAL A 128 1.92 -16.98 -3.45
N PHE A 129 2.90 -17.74 -3.96
CA PHE A 129 2.99 -19.17 -3.72
C PHE A 129 3.62 -19.49 -2.36
N ASP A 130 4.66 -18.75 -1.98
CA ASP A 130 5.37 -18.90 -0.70
C ASP A 130 5.06 -17.73 0.26
N PRO A 131 3.99 -17.83 1.08
CA PRO A 131 3.64 -16.79 2.05
C PRO A 131 4.66 -16.69 3.19
N VAL A 132 5.42 -17.76 3.49
CA VAL A 132 6.41 -17.75 4.58
C VAL A 132 7.57 -16.86 4.18
N THR A 133 8.09 -17.03 2.97
CA THR A 133 9.16 -16.17 2.44
C THR A 133 8.68 -14.72 2.32
N PHE A 134 7.43 -14.49 1.91
CA PHE A 134 6.85 -13.14 1.89
C PHE A 134 6.90 -12.47 3.26
N LEU A 135 6.43 -13.15 4.32
CA LEU A 135 6.41 -12.63 5.69
C LEU A 135 7.83 -12.36 6.21
N ILE A 136 8.76 -13.28 5.99
CA ILE A 136 10.17 -13.11 6.36
C ILE A 136 10.78 -11.90 5.65
N ASN A 137 10.55 -11.76 4.34
CA ASN A 137 11.06 -10.64 3.55
C ASN A 137 10.48 -9.32 4.04
N SER A 138 9.17 -9.27 4.28
CA SER A 138 8.48 -8.08 4.75
C SER A 138 9.04 -7.61 6.09
N ASN A 139 9.29 -8.54 7.02
CA ASN A 139 9.91 -8.23 8.31
C ASN A 139 11.37 -7.77 8.14
N LYS A 140 12.17 -8.45 7.31
CA LYS A 140 13.56 -8.04 7.03
C LYS A 140 13.67 -6.65 6.42
N MET A 141 12.68 -6.24 5.62
CA MET A 141 12.64 -4.93 4.97
C MET A 141 12.34 -3.78 5.94
N LEU A 142 11.71 -4.06 7.08
CA LEU A 142 11.42 -3.06 8.10
C LEU A 142 12.66 -2.63 8.88
N LYS A 143 12.77 -1.32 9.10
CA LYS A 143 13.65 -0.77 10.14
C LYS A 143 13.20 -1.21 11.54
N PRO A 144 14.10 -1.23 12.53
CA PRO A 144 13.69 -1.35 13.93
C PRO A 144 12.62 -0.30 14.28
N GLY A 145 11.46 -0.75 14.78
CA GLY A 145 10.32 0.12 15.11
C GLY A 145 9.42 0.53 13.92
N GLY A 146 9.76 0.07 12.71
CA GLY A 146 8.92 0.16 11.53
C GLY A 146 7.63 -0.66 11.69
N ARG A 147 6.63 -0.35 10.87
CA ARG A 147 5.29 -0.96 10.94
C ARG A 147 4.87 -1.53 9.60
N ILE A 148 4.03 -2.55 9.63
CA ILE A 148 3.40 -3.11 8.44
C ILE A 148 1.88 -3.22 8.63
N ALA A 149 1.14 -2.89 7.58
CA ALA A 149 -0.30 -3.11 7.48
C ALA A 149 -0.58 -4.15 6.38
N HIS A 150 -1.03 -5.33 6.79
CA HIS A 150 -1.47 -6.41 5.89
C HIS A 150 -2.98 -6.36 5.71
N LEU A 151 -3.44 -6.12 4.48
CA LEU A 151 -4.85 -6.10 4.10
C LEU A 151 -5.07 -7.10 2.96
N ASN A 152 -5.17 -8.35 3.37
CA ASN A 152 -5.23 -9.51 2.50
C ASN A 152 -6.58 -10.22 2.62
N VAL A 153 -6.96 -10.92 1.56
CA VAL A 153 -8.08 -11.84 1.55
C VAL A 153 -7.63 -13.17 2.14
N ALA A 154 -8.31 -13.59 3.21
CA ALA A 154 -8.16 -14.92 3.78
C ALA A 154 -9.48 -15.68 3.64
N GLY A 155 -9.43 -16.88 3.07
CA GLY A 155 -10.62 -17.70 2.92
C GLY A 155 -10.38 -19.03 2.22
N SER A 156 -11.31 -19.96 2.39
CA SER A 156 -11.29 -21.28 1.75
C SER A 156 -11.98 -21.29 0.37
N THR A 157 -12.19 -20.12 -0.25
CA THR A 157 -12.80 -20.02 -1.57
C THR A 157 -11.84 -20.54 -2.63
N LEU A 158 -12.36 -21.11 -3.73
CA LEU A 158 -11.54 -21.53 -4.87
C LEU A 158 -10.67 -20.36 -5.36
N GLY A 159 -9.34 -20.49 -5.29
CA GLY A 159 -8.39 -19.43 -5.62
C GLY A 159 -7.02 -19.62 -4.94
N ALA A 160 -6.16 -18.60 -5.02
CA ALA A 160 -4.84 -18.59 -4.38
C ALA A 160 -4.87 -18.23 -2.88
N TYR A 161 -6.05 -17.93 -2.33
CA TYR A 161 -6.18 -17.40 -0.97
C TYR A 161 -5.87 -18.45 0.09
N LEU A 162 -5.09 -18.03 1.08
CA LEU A 162 -4.74 -18.82 2.25
C LEU A 162 -5.49 -18.31 3.47
N MET A 163 -5.91 -19.21 4.35
CA MET A 163 -6.39 -18.84 5.69
C MET A 163 -5.21 -18.81 6.64
N LEU A 164 -4.66 -17.63 6.86
CA LEU A 164 -3.60 -17.38 7.83
C LEU A 164 -4.24 -17.12 9.20
N SER A 165 -3.82 -17.85 10.23
CA SER A 165 -4.22 -17.51 11.59
C SER A 165 -3.45 -16.26 12.07
N PRO A 166 -3.98 -15.50 13.04
CA PRO A 166 -3.26 -14.33 13.57
C PRO A 166 -1.84 -14.66 14.04
N GLU A 167 -1.60 -15.85 14.56
CA GLU A 167 -0.30 -16.34 15.04
C GLU A 167 0.76 -16.44 13.94
N TRP A 168 0.39 -16.44 12.65
CA TRP A 168 1.36 -16.38 11.55
C TRP A 168 2.12 -15.05 11.48
N PHE A 169 1.61 -14.00 12.11
CA PHE A 169 2.17 -12.65 12.05
C PHE A 169 3.00 -12.27 13.30
N PHE A 170 3.11 -13.18 14.29
CA PHE A 170 3.79 -12.94 15.57
C PHE A 170 5.01 -13.83 15.78
#